data_AF-A0A959NR72-F1
#
_entry.id   AF-A0A959NR72-F1
#
_cell.length_a   1.000
_cell.length_b   1.000
_cell.length_c   1.000
_cell.angle_alpha   90.00
_cell.angle_beta   90.00
_cell.angle_gamma   90.00
#
_symmetry.space_group_name_H-M   'P 1'
#
loop_
_entity.id
_entity.type
_entity.pdbx_description
1 polymer ?
#
loop_
_entity_poly.entity_id
_entity_poly.type
_entity_poly.pdbx_seq_one_letter_code
_entity_poly.pdbx_strand_id
1 'polypeptide(L)' 'MEIIIRNAEIKDSESITELSNQLGYETLNTDIQNRLNTILKHPENCVYVATVNGKVIGWIHGFYSMRVESDFFVEIGGLV' A
#
# COMPACT_ATOMS: atom_id res chain seq x y z
N MET A 1 -6.43 -22.29 -3.12
CA MET A 1 -6.12 -20.96 -3.68
C MET A 1 -4.90 -20.46 -2.93
N GLU A 2 -3.78 -20.24 -3.63
CA GLU A 2 -2.54 -19.78 -3.00
C GLU A 2 -2.51 -18.25 -2.98
N ILE A 3 -2.18 -17.67 -1.83
CA ILE A 3 -2.02 -16.23 -1.66
C ILE A 3 -0.53 -15.94 -1.53
N ILE A 4 -0.02 -15.05 -2.39
CA ILE A 4 1.38 -14.62 -2.37
C ILE A 4 1.44 -13.17 -1.92
N ILE A 5 2.21 -12.91 -0.87
CA ILE A 5 2.51 -11.56 -0.39
C ILE A 5 3.85 -11.11 -1.00
N ARG A 6 3.88 -9.90 -1.56
CA ARG A 6 5.10 -9.29 -2.09
C ARG A 6 5.09 -7.77 -1.90
N ASN A 7 6.25 -7.13 -2.06
CA ASN A 7 6.32 -5.68 -2.16
C ASN A 7 5.46 -5.20 -3.34
N ALA A 8 4.79 -4.07 -3.14
CA ALA A 8 4.11 -3.37 -4.20
C ALA A 8 5.12 -2.81 -5.21
N GLU A 9 4.70 -2.79 -6.47
CA GLU A 9 5.39 -2.14 -7.58
C GLU A 9 4.49 -1.04 -8.15
N ILE A 10 5.07 -0.12 -8.92
CA ILE A 10 4.30 0.99 -9.54
C ILE A 10 3.13 0.47 -10.40
N LYS A 11 3.29 -0.69 -11.03
CA LYS A 11 2.25 -1.32 -11.86
C LYS A 11 1.01 -1.75 -11.05
N ASP A 12 1.12 -1.87 -9.73
CA ASP A 12 0.00 -2.26 -8.87
C ASP A 12 -0.94 -1.08 -8.56
N SER A 13 -0.60 0.15 -8.99
CA SER A 13 -1.39 1.35 -8.68
C SER A 13 -2.85 1.23 -9.10
N GLU A 14 -3.12 0.61 -10.26
CA GLU A 14 -4.47 0.43 -10.77
C GLU A 14 -5.30 -0.48 -9.87
N SER A 15 -4.76 -1.63 -9.45
CA SER A 15 -5.45 -2.53 -8.53
C SER A 15 -5.63 -1.90 -7.13
N ILE A 16 -4.65 -1.12 -6.65
CA ILE A 16 -4.76 -0.39 -5.38
C ILE A 16 -5.89 0.64 -5.46
N THR A 17 -6.01 1.37 -6.58
CA THR A 17 -7.11 2.30 -6.82
C THR A 17 -8.46 1.59 -6.85
N GLU A 18 -8.59 0.49 -7.59
CA GLU A 18 -9.82 -0.30 -7.65
C GLU A 18 -10.26 -0.77 -6.26
N LEU A 19 -9.34 -1.32 -5.47
CA LEU A 19 -9.60 -1.79 -4.11
C LEU A 19 -9.97 -0.64 -3.16
N SER A 20 -9.29 0.51 -3.26
CA SER A 20 -9.60 1.68 -2.44
C SER A 20 -10.99 2.26 -2.76
N ASN A 21 -11.35 2.30 -4.03
CA ASN A 21 -12.67 2.77 -4.47
C ASN A 21 -13.82 1.89 -3.95
N GLN A 22 -13.60 0.58 -3.76
CA GLN A 22 -14.61 -0.33 -3.17
C GLN A 22 -15.02 0.06 -1.74
N LEU A 23 -14.15 0.76 -1.02
CA LEU A 23 -14.40 1.24 0.35
C LEU A 23 -14.90 2.70 0.38
N GLY A 24 -15.15 3.31 -0.78
CA GLY A 24 -15.61 4.70 -0.88
C GLY A 24 -14.50 5.76 -0.85
N TYR A 25 -13.22 5.36 -0.92
CA TYR A 25 -12.10 6.29 -1.05
C TYR A 25 -11.87 6.65 -2.52
N GLU A 26 -12.80 7.40 -3.12
CA GLU A 26 -12.73 7.79 -4.53
C GLU A 26 -11.41 8.49 -4.86
N THR A 27 -10.64 7.90 -5.76
CA THR A 27 -9.35 8.44 -6.17
C THR A 27 -9.01 8.04 -7.61
N LEU A 28 -8.28 8.91 -8.32
CA LEU A 28 -7.78 8.61 -9.65
C LEU A 28 -6.52 7.74 -9.54
N ASN A 29 -6.35 6.82 -10.50
CA ASN A 29 -5.15 5.99 -10.59
C ASN A 29 -3.86 6.84 -10.66
N THR A 30 -3.90 7.98 -11.34
CA THR A 30 -2.76 8.92 -11.41
C THR A 30 -2.33 9.41 -10.03
N ASP A 31 -3.28 9.67 -9.13
CA ASP A 31 -2.98 10.17 -7.78
C ASP A 31 -2.40 9.08 -6.88
N ILE A 32 -2.92 7.85 -7.00
CA ILE A 32 -2.38 6.69 -6.30
C ILE A 32 -0.99 6.34 -6.84
N GLN A 33 -0.79 6.34 -8.16
CA GLN A 33 0.50 6.06 -8.77
C GLN A 33 1.56 7.06 -8.33
N ASN A 34 1.23 8.36 -8.29
CA ASN A 34 2.13 9.41 -7.82
C ASN A 34 2.50 9.23 -6.34
N ARG A 35 1.50 8.96 -5.47
CA ARG A 35 1.74 8.69 -4.05
C ARG A 35 2.58 7.42 -3.84
N LEU A 36 2.23 6.32 -4.51
CA LEU A 36 2.96 5.07 -4.44
C LEU A 36 4.41 5.24 -4.89
N ASN A 37 4.66 5.96 -5.99
CA ASN A 37 6.01 6.26 -6.45
C ASN A 37 6.83 7.05 -5.45
N THR A 38 6.20 8.00 -4.74
CA THR A 38 6.85 8.70 -3.64
C THR A 38 7.15 7.74 -2.50
N ILE A 39 6.15 7.00 -2.01
CA ILE A 39 6.28 6.08 -0.87
C ILE A 39 7.37 5.03 -1.10
N LEU A 40 7.41 4.37 -2.27
CA LEU A 40 8.39 3.33 -2.59
C LEU A 40 9.85 3.84 -2.63
N LYS A 41 10.07 5.15 -2.73
CA LYS A 41 11.40 5.77 -2.67
C LYS A 41 11.86 6.12 -1.26
N HIS A 42 10.97 6.04 -0.27
CA HIS A 42 11.26 6.38 1.12
C HIS A 42 11.47 5.10 1.93
N PRO A 43 12.70 4.83 2.43
CA PRO A 43 13.03 3.57 3.10
C PRO A 43 12.29 3.35 4.43
N GLU A 44 11.74 4.42 4.99
CA GLU A 44 10.90 4.37 6.19
C GLU A 44 9.47 3.88 5.91
N ASN A 45 9.14 3.58 4.66
CA ASN A 45 7.83 3.09 4.25
C ASN A 45 7.94 1.70 3.63
N CYS A 46 6.87 0.93 3.76
CA CYS A 46 6.68 -0.31 3.03
C CYS A 46 5.24 -0.41 2.53
N VAL A 47 5.07 -0.95 1.33
CA VAL A 47 3.75 -1.29 0.80
C VAL A 47 3.80 -2.72 0.32
N TYR A 48 2.90 -3.55 0.83
CA TYR A 48 2.76 -4.94 0.42
C TYR A 48 1.42 -5.15 -0.28
N VAL A 49 1.40 -6.06 -1.23
CA VAL A 49 0.18 -6.53 -1.91
C VAL A 49 0.02 -8.03 -1.70
N ALA A 50 -1.23 -8.45 -1.50
CA ALA A 50 -1.63 -9.84 -1.56
C ALA A 50 -2.10 -10.17 -2.96
N THR A 51 -1.62 -11.27 -3.54
CA THR A 51 -1.96 -11.67 -4.91
C THR A 51 -2.51 -13.10 -4.99
N VAL A 52 -3.45 -13.30 -5.91
CA VAL A 52 -3.98 -14.61 -6.31
C VAL A 52 -3.94 -14.68 -7.83
N ASN A 53 -3.27 -15.70 -8.39
CA ASN A 53 -3.06 -15.83 -9.83
C ASN A 53 -2.49 -14.56 -10.48
N GLY A 54 -1.60 -13.85 -9.77
CA GLY A 54 -0.99 -12.59 -10.21
C GLY A 54 -1.88 -11.34 -10.07
N LYS A 55 -3.16 -11.49 -9.71
CA LYS A 55 -4.06 -10.35 -9.45
C LYS A 55 -3.92 -9.89 -8.01
N VAL A 56 -3.76 -8.59 -7.78
CA VAL A 56 -3.80 -8.00 -6.45
C VAL A 56 -5.22 -8.05 -5.89
N ILE A 57 -5.36 -8.60 -4.68
CA ILE A 57 -6.63 -8.77 -3.96
C ILE A 57 -6.68 -8.03 -2.62
N GLY A 58 -5.58 -7.41 -2.21
CA GLY A 58 -5.46 -6.65 -0.98
C GLY A 58 -4.12 -5.95 -0.92
N TRP A 59 -4.01 -4.91 -0.11
CA TRP A 59 -2.78 -4.14 0.09
C TRP A 59 -2.69 -3.56 1.49
N ILE A 60 -1.47 -3.34 1.95
CA ILE A 60 -1.19 -2.68 3.23
C ILE A 60 -0.03 -1.71 3.07
N HIS A 61 -0.17 -0.51 3.63
CA HIS A 61 0.90 0.48 3.76
C HIS A 61 1.31 0.59 5.23
N GLY A 62 2.60 0.43 5.50
CA GLY A 62 3.23 0.71 6.78
C GLY A 62 4.27 1.82 6.66
N PHE A 63 4.40 2.65 7.69
CA PHE A 63 5.46 3.65 7.79
C PHE A 63 6.04 3.72 9.19
N TYR A 64 7.35 3.97 9.28
CA TYR A 64 8.07 4.11 10.53
C TYR A 64 7.65 5.40 11.23
N SER A 65 7.22 5.27 12.48
CA SER A 65 6.67 6.34 13.29
C SER A 65 7.58 6.58 14.49
N MET A 66 8.18 7.78 14.54
CA MET A 66 9.00 8.25 15.65
C MET A 66 8.19 9.24 16.48
N ARG A 67 7.95 8.90 17.74
CA ARG A 67 7.22 9.75 18.69
C ARG A 67 8.10 10.08 19.88
N VAL A 68 7.84 11.20 20.56
CA VAL A 68 8.68 11.65 21.67
C VAL A 68 8.41 10.83 22.94
N GLU A 69 7.17 10.39 23.08
CA GLU A 69 6.60 9.77 24.28
C GLU A 69 6.61 8.23 24.28
N SER A 70 6.90 7.60 23.14
CA SER A 70 6.87 6.15 22.98
C SER A 70 8.04 5.63 22.14
N ASP A 71 8.32 4.34 22.26
CA ASP A 71 9.23 3.65 21.35
C ASP A 71 8.78 3.79 19.90
N PHE A 72 9.73 3.66 18.98
CA PHE A 72 9.47 3.70 17.56
C PHE A 72 8.74 2.44 17.09
N PHE A 73 7.76 2.60 16.21
CA PHE A 73 6.93 1.51 15.70
C PHE A 73 6.58 1.73 14.23
N VAL A 74 5.94 0.74 13.61
CA VAL A 74 5.37 0.88 12.27
C VAL A 74 3.87 1.13 12.39
N GLU A 75 3.43 2.25 11.87
CA GLU A 75 2.01 2.62 11.81
C GLU A 75 1.41 2.14 10.48
N ILE A 76 0.17 1.63 10.52
CA ILE A 76 -0.56 1.23 9.32
C ILE A 76 -1.23 2.49 8.74
N GLY A 77 -0.77 2.92 7.56
CA GLY A 77 -1.33 4.06 6.83
C GLY A 77 -2.55 3.71 5.97
N GLY A 78 -2.74 2.42 5.66
CA GLY A 78 -3.90 1.92 4.93
C GLY A 78 -3.88 0.39 4.84
N LEU A 79 -5.06 -0.21 4.86
CA LEU A 79 -5.27 -1.65 4.73
C LEU A 79 -6.58 -1.89 4.00
N VAL A 80 -6.51 -2.67 2.91
CA VAL A 80 -7.65 -3.19 2.17
C VAL A 80 -7.45 -4.67 1.90
#